data_AF-A0A564YI84-F1
#
_entry.id   AF-A0A564YI84-F1
#
_cell.length_a   1.000
_cell.length_b   1.000
_cell.length_c   1.000
_cell.angle_alpha   90.00
_cell.angle_beta   90.00
_cell.angle_gamma   90.00
#
_symmetry.space_group_name_H-M   'P 1'
#
loop_
_entity.id
_entity.type
_entity.pdbx_description
1 polymer ?
#
loop_
_entity_poly.entity_id
_entity_poly.type
_entity_poly.pdbx_seq_one_letter_code
_entity_poly.pdbx_strand_id
1 'polypeptide(L)'
;MLCRLEARDQIEEKLLNQHEQECQVVTCLDCQYRSMRVGKNCRKEGHKLEFSTGIRRFFACRKCKTRTVTLDRYPNFECINCGESLFEKDYAIAKRKGPKLVGEKLVIRGIEEKFLS
;
A
#
# COMPACT_ATOMS: atom_id res chain seq x y z
N MET A 1 -9.85 -21.01 -18.36
CA MET A 1 -8.80 -19.97 -18.17
C MET A 1 -9.40 -18.58 -17.93
N LEU A 2 -10.46 -18.16 -18.64
CA LEU A 2 -11.10 -16.84 -18.48
C LEU A 2 -11.63 -16.55 -17.06
N CYS A 3 -12.39 -17.47 -16.47
CA CYS A 3 -12.94 -17.35 -15.11
C CYS A 3 -11.88 -17.03 -14.03
N ARG A 4 -10.63 -17.50 -14.20
CA ARG A 4 -9.51 -17.22 -13.27
C ARG A 4 -8.98 -15.79 -13.42
N LEU A 5 -9.02 -15.23 -14.63
CA LEU A 5 -8.61 -13.86 -14.89
C LEU A 5 -9.67 -12.88 -14.38
N GLU A 6 -10.95 -13.16 -14.61
CA GLU A 6 -12.06 -12.35 -14.11
C GLU A 6 -12.10 -12.31 -12.58
N ALA A 7 -11.87 -13.46 -11.91
CA ALA A 7 -11.78 -13.50 -10.46
C ALA A 7 -10.60 -12.67 -9.91
N ARG A 8 -9.47 -12.66 -10.63
CA ARG A 8 -8.30 -11.86 -10.25
C ARG A 8 -8.57 -10.36 -10.42
N ASP A 9 -9.23 -9.97 -11.50
CA ASP A 9 -9.55 -8.58 -11.81
C ASP A 9 -10.52 -7.98 -10.77
N GLN A 10 -11.56 -8.75 -10.41
CA GLN A 10 -12.50 -8.36 -9.35
C GLN A 10 -11.83 -8.14 -7.98
N ILE A 11 -10.81 -8.93 -7.64
CA ILE A 11 -10.06 -8.74 -6.40
C ILE A 11 -9.21 -7.47 -6.48
N GLU A 12 -8.58 -7.22 -7.63
CA GLU A 12 -7.75 -6.03 -7.84
C GLU A 12 -8.57 -4.75 -7.75
N GLU A 13 -9.74 -4.70 -8.39
CA GLU A 13 -10.65 -3.55 -8.32
C GLU A 13 -11.13 -3.27 -6.89
N LYS A 14 -11.50 -4.32 -6.14
CA LYS A 14 -11.91 -4.18 -4.73
C LYS A 14 -10.79 -3.60 -3.88
N LEU A 15 -9.57 -4.08 -4.06
CA LEU A 15 -8.40 -3.60 -3.31
C LEU A 15 -7.96 -2.19 -3.73
N LEU A 16 -8.19 -1.81 -4.99
CA LEU A 16 -7.95 -0.46 -5.50
C LEU A 16 -8.93 0.58 -4.99
N ASN A 17 -10.05 0.19 -4.40
CA ASN A 17 -11.03 1.12 -3.80
C ASN A 17 -11.06 1.05 -2.27
N GLN A 18 -10.30 0.12 -1.68
CA GLN A 18 -10.32 -0.12 -0.24
C GLN A 18 -9.21 0.66 0.47
N HIS A 19 -9.60 1.64 1.27
CA HIS A 19 -8.70 2.46 2.09
C HIS A 19 -8.45 1.90 3.50
N GLU A 20 -9.33 1.02 3.95
CA GLU A 20 -9.34 0.45 5.30
C GLU A 20 -9.46 -1.07 5.19
N GLN A 21 -8.65 -1.82 5.93
CA GLN A 21 -8.70 -3.28 5.90
C GLN A 21 -8.65 -3.85 7.31
N GLU A 22 -9.50 -4.82 7.59
CA GLU A 22 -9.47 -5.57 8.85
C GLU A 22 -8.18 -6.38 8.95
N CYS A 23 -7.54 -6.31 10.11
CA CYS A 23 -6.29 -7.00 10.43
C CYS A 23 -6.29 -7.47 11.87
N GLN A 24 -5.57 -8.57 12.10
CA GLN A 24 -5.23 -8.98 13.44
C GLN A 24 -4.18 -8.02 14.00
N VAL A 25 -4.44 -7.51 15.19
CA VAL A 25 -3.54 -6.65 15.94
C VAL A 25 -3.09 -7.42 17.17
N VAL A 26 -1.79 -7.35 17.45
CA VAL A 26 -1.24 -7.90 18.67
C VAL A 26 -0.98 -6.79 19.67
N THR A 27 -1.39 -7.02 20.90
CA THR A 27 -1.11 -6.18 22.05
C THR A 27 -0.24 -6.99 22.99
N CYS A 28 0.96 -6.48 23.30
CA CYS A 28 1.79 -7.09 24.32
C CYS A 28 1.37 -6.55 25.69
N LEU A 29 0.97 -7.42 26.60
CA LEU A 29 0.56 -7.00 27.95
C LEU A 29 1.74 -6.53 28.81
N ASP A 30 2.90 -7.14 28.59
CA ASP A 30 4.12 -6.83 29.35
C ASP A 30 4.73 -5.48 28.94
N CYS A 31 4.93 -5.28 27.63
CA CYS A 31 5.48 -4.04 27.08
C CYS A 31 4.44 -2.95 26.77
N GLN A 32 3.15 -3.26 26.91
CA GLN A 32 2.00 -2.36 26.65
C GLN A 32 1.98 -1.68 25.25
N TYR A 33 2.61 -2.28 24.24
CA TYR A 33 2.52 -1.77 22.86
C TYR A 33 1.50 -2.55 22.03
N ARG A 34 0.98 -1.88 21.00
CA ARG A 34 0.05 -2.41 20.02
C ARG A 34 0.69 -2.38 18.63
N SER A 35 0.73 -3.50 17.93
CA SER A 35 1.30 -3.57 16.57
C SER A 35 0.63 -4.63 15.71
N MET A 36 0.82 -4.56 14.40
CA MET A 36 0.32 -5.57 13.46
C MET A 36 1.14 -6.87 13.50
N ARG A 37 2.35 -6.83 14.07
CA ARG A 37 3.24 -7.98 14.18
C ARG A 37 3.84 -8.03 15.57
N VAL A 38 4.09 -9.24 16.04
CA VAL A 38 4.80 -9.46 17.29
C VAL A 38 6.25 -8.99 17.13
N GLY A 39 6.72 -8.18 18.08
CA GLY A 39 8.13 -7.83 18.17
C GLY A 39 9.01 -9.07 18.32
N LYS A 40 10.16 -9.10 17.63
CA LYS A 40 11.08 -10.24 17.69
C LYS A 40 11.54 -10.53 19.12
N ASN A 41 11.77 -9.48 19.91
CA ASN A 41 12.18 -9.55 21.31
C ASN A 41 11.08 -10.17 22.18
N CYS A 42 9.86 -9.63 22.12
CA CYS A 42 8.72 -10.14 22.89
C CYS A 42 8.41 -11.62 22.61
N ARG A 43 8.65 -12.07 21.38
CA ARG A 43 8.53 -13.49 21.03
C ARG A 43 9.63 -14.35 21.63
N LYS A 44 10.87 -13.85 21.71
CA LYS A 44 12.00 -14.56 22.32
C LYS A 44 11.88 -14.66 23.83
N GLU A 45 11.40 -13.59 24.46
CA GLU A 45 11.24 -13.47 25.91
C GLU A 45 9.95 -14.12 26.42
N GLY A 46 9.05 -14.54 25.52
CA GLY A 46 7.83 -15.26 25.88
C GLY A 46 6.76 -14.38 26.53
N HIS A 47 6.65 -13.12 26.11
CA HIS A 47 5.70 -12.19 26.70
C HIS A 47 4.25 -12.62 26.47
N LYS A 48 3.35 -12.21 27.36
CA LYS A 48 1.92 -12.44 27.21
C LYS A 48 1.36 -11.51 26.13
N LEU A 49 0.81 -12.09 25.07
CA LEU A 49 0.26 -11.40 23.92
C LEU A 49 -1.24 -11.62 23.82
N GLU A 50 -1.98 -10.55 23.56
CA GLU A 50 -3.41 -10.59 23.24
C GLU A 50 -3.61 -10.25 21.77
N PHE A 51 -4.50 -10.98 21.12
CA PHE A 51 -4.85 -10.77 19.72
C PHE A 51 -6.25 -10.19 19.65
N SER A 52 -6.39 -9.07 18.94
CA SER A 52 -7.68 -8.42 18.72
C SER A 52 -7.84 -8.06 17.26
N THR A 53 -9.08 -7.99 16.78
CA THR A 53 -9.36 -7.48 15.44
C THR A 53 -9.27 -5.95 15.45
N GLY A 54 -8.59 -5.39 14.47
CA GLY A 54 -8.48 -3.95 14.27
C GLY A 54 -8.55 -3.59 12.80
N ILE A 55 -8.55 -2.29 12.52
CA ILE A 55 -8.58 -1.76 11.16
C ILE A 55 -7.23 -1.13 10.88
N ARG A 56 -6.55 -1.57 9.83
CA ARG A 56 -5.38 -0.89 9.29
C ARG A 56 -5.80 0.06 8.18
N ARG A 57 -5.14 1.21 8.13
CA ARG A 57 -5.35 2.26 7.13
C ARG A 57 -4.09 2.45 6.31
N PHE A 58 -4.29 2.74 5.03
CA PHE A 58 -3.20 2.93 4.07
C PHE A 58 -3.00 4.42 3.77
N PHE A 59 -1.73 4.83 3.79
CA PHE A 59 -1.31 6.19 3.54
C PHE A 59 -0.10 6.20 2.62
N ALA A 60 0.06 7.29 1.86
CA ALA A 60 1.26 7.56 1.08
C ALA A 60 1.83 8.92 1.47
N CYS A 61 3.16 9.05 1.52
CA CYS A 61 3.78 10.35 1.75
C CYS A 61 3.54 11.26 0.55
N ARG A 62 3.12 12.50 0.79
CA ARG A 62 2.82 13.46 -0.29
C ARG A 62 4.05 13.82 -1.13
N LYS A 63 5.24 13.84 -0.53
CA LYS A 63 6.49 14.24 -1.17
C LYS A 63 7.15 13.11 -1.96
N CYS A 64 7.38 11.96 -1.32
CA CYS A 64 8.13 10.84 -1.91
C CYS A 64 7.26 9.66 -2.34
N LYS A 65 5.94 9.70 -2.06
CA LYS A 65 4.98 8.62 -2.36
C LYS A 65 5.29 7.29 -1.67
N THR A 66 6.16 7.30 -0.66
CA THR A 66 6.42 6.13 0.18
C THR A 66 5.15 5.74 0.92
N ARG A 67 4.74 4.48 0.75
CA ARG A 67 3.52 3.94 1.34
C ARG A 67 3.77 3.52 2.78
N THR A 68 2.77 3.74 3.62
CA THR A 68 2.80 3.55 5.06
C THR A 68 1.46 2.98 5.51
N VAL A 69 1.49 2.11 6.52
CA VAL A 69 0.30 1.51 7.11
C VAL A 69 0.27 1.83 8.60
N THR A 70 -0.87 2.29 9.09
CA THR A 70 -1.08 2.57 10.52
C THR A 70 -2.39 1.97 11.00
N LEU A 71 -2.48 1.71 12.31
CA LEU A 71 -3.71 1.32 13.00
C LEU A 71 -4.52 2.54 13.46
N ASP A 72 -3.87 3.69 13.53
CA ASP A 72 -4.48 4.95 13.97
C ASP A 72 -5.30 5.61 12.86
N ARG A 73 -5.97 6.71 13.21
CA ARG A 73 -6.68 7.55 12.23
C ARG A 73 -5.73 8.26 11.26
N TYR A 74 -4.53 8.57 11.70
CA TYR A 74 -3.50 9.22 10.90
C TYR A 74 -2.12 8.85 11.48
N PRO A 75 -1.07 8.68 10.65
CA PRO A 75 0.28 8.37 11.14
C PRO A 75 0.82 9.48 12.05
N ASN A 76 1.29 9.11 13.25
CA ASN A 76 1.90 10.03 14.22
C ASN A 76 3.44 10.14 14.03
N PHE A 77 3.98 9.52 12.99
CA PHE A 77 5.42 9.46 12.74
C PHE A 77 5.76 10.08 11.38
N GLU A 78 7.00 10.50 11.23
CA GLU A 78 7.53 11.06 9.99
C GLU A 78 7.82 9.99 8.93
N CYS A 79 7.83 10.40 7.66
CA CYS A 79 8.14 9.50 6.57
C CYS A 79 9.59 9.01 6.65
N ILE A 80 9.77 7.69 6.75
CA ILE A 80 11.08 7.02 6.85
C ILE A 80 12.05 7.42 5.72
N ASN A 81 11.54 7.77 4.55
CA ASN A 81 12.37 8.09 3.38
C ASN A 81 12.74 9.57 3.27
N CYS A 82 11.92 10.50 3.75
CA CYS A 82 12.14 11.94 3.51
C CYS A 82 11.90 12.85 4.72
N GLY A 83 11.54 12.32 5.88
CA GLY A 83 11.28 13.08 7.11
C GLY A 83 10.00 13.93 7.10
N GLU A 84 9.19 13.86 6.04
CA GLU A 84 7.95 14.64 5.94
C GLU A 84 6.83 13.96 6.73
N SER A 85 6.01 14.74 7.44
CA SER A 85 4.86 14.26 8.23
C SER A 85 3.50 14.41 7.51
N LEU A 86 3.52 14.84 6.25
CA LEU A 86 2.34 14.96 5.40
C LEU A 86 2.08 13.67 4.61
N PHE A 87 0.95 13.04 4.92
CA PHE A 87 0.48 11.80 4.31
C PHE A 87 -0.92 12.00 3.72
N GLU A 88 -1.12 11.46 2.53
CA GLU A 88 -2.40 11.36 1.85
C GLU A 88 -2.96 9.94 2.00
N LYS A 89 -4.30 9.81 2.02
CA LYS A 89 -4.95 8.49 2.07
C LYS A 89 -4.64 7.74 0.78
N ASP A 90 -4.18 6.50 0.91
CA ASP A 90 -3.86 5.62 -0.21
C ASP A 90 -4.78 4.39 -0.19
N TYR A 91 -4.71 3.58 -1.23
CA TYR A 91 -5.46 2.32 -1.34
C TYR A 91 -4.65 1.15 -0.78
N ALA A 92 -5.31 0.02 -0.53
CA ALA A 92 -4.68 -1.20 -0.01
C ALA A 92 -3.55 -1.71 -0.91
N ILE A 93 -3.71 -1.57 -2.23
CA ILE A 93 -2.69 -1.94 -3.22
C ILE A 93 -2.22 -0.73 -4.02
N ALA A 94 -0.94 -0.75 -4.38
CA ALA A 94 -0.41 0.22 -5.31
C ALA A 94 -1.02 -0.04 -6.69
N LYS A 95 -1.52 1.01 -7.34
CA LYS A 95 -1.99 0.92 -8.72
C LYS A 95 -0.85 0.40 -9.60
N ARG A 96 -1.06 -0.74 -10.25
CA ARG A 96 -0.09 -1.27 -11.20
C ARG A 96 0.03 -0.27 -12.34
N LYS A 97 1.24 0.22 -12.59
CA LYS A 97 1.55 0.84 -13.88
C LYS A 97 1.60 -0.32 -14.87
N GLY A 98 0.67 -0.34 -15.82
CA GLY A 98 0.65 -1.35 -16.88
C GLY A 98 1.97 -1.38 -17.64
N PRO A 99 2.21 -2.41 -18.48
CA PRO A 99 3.29 -2.34 -19.44
C PRO A 99 3.12 -1.03 -20.23
N LYS A 100 4.19 -0.23 -20.32
CA LYS A 100 4.17 0.99 -21.14
C LYS A 100 3.77 0.56 -22.55
N LEU A 101 2.58 0.93 -22.99
CA LEU A 101 2.11 0.55 -24.31
C LEU A 101 2.99 1.28 -25.34
N VAL A 102 3.33 0.62 -26.45
CA VAL A 102 4.27 1.17 -27.44
C VAL A 102 3.78 2.52 -28.01
N GLY A 103 2.47 2.78 -27.97
CA GLY A 103 1.84 4.04 -28.37
C GLY A 103 1.85 5.18 -27.34
N GLU A 104 2.27 4.94 -26.09
CA GLU A 104 2.43 6.02 -25.09
C GLU A 104 3.72 6.82 -25.30
N LYS A 105 4.61 6.37 -26.19
CA LYS A 105 5.76 7.15 -26.66
C LYS A 105 5.30 8.07 -27.79
N LEU A 106 4.40 9.00 -27.49
CA LEU A 106 4.03 10.06 -28.41
C LEU A 106 5.29 10.90 -28.69
N VAL A 107 5.85 10.73 -29.88
CA VAL A 107 6.92 11.60 -30.38
C VAL A 107 6.27 12.96 -30.62
N ILE A 108 6.68 13.96 -29.84
CA ILE A 108 6.08 15.31 -29.81
C ILE A 108 6.38 16.09 -31.12
N ARG A 109 7.05 15.47 -32.10
CA ARG A 109 7.37 16.10 -33.37
C ARG A 109 7.09 15.12 -34.50
N GLY A 110 6.02 15.44 -35.23
CA GLY A 110 5.68 14.78 -36.48
C GLY A 110 6.89 14.71 -37.38
N ILE A 111 7.24 13.50 -37.76
CA ILE A 111 7.93 13.27 -39.01
C ILE A 111 6.87 12.58 -39.85
N GLU A 112 6.18 13.37 -40.67
CA GLU A 112 5.31 12.85 -41.72
C GLU A 112 6.15 11.94 -42.62
N GLU A 113 5.70 10.69 -42.78
CA GLU A 113 6.31 9.77 -43.72
C GLU A 113 6.04 10.28 -45.14
N LYS A 114 7.10 10.50 -45.93
CA LYS A 114 6.96 10.82 -47.35
C LYS A 114 6.45 9.58 -48.07
N PHE A 115 5.25 9.67 -48.64
CA PHE A 115 4.72 8.66 -49.55
C PHE A 115 5.72 8.42 -50.68
N LEU A 116 6.16 7.17 -50.85
CA LEU A 116 6.93 6.76 -52.02
C LEU A 116 6.04 6.90 -53.26
N SER A 117 6.57 7.60 -54.28
CA SER A 117 6.06 7.60 -55.66
C SER A 117 6.33 6.27 -56.35
#